data_AF-A0A5C5Z0Y9-F1
#
_entry.id   AF-A0A5C5Z0Y9-F1
#
_cell.length_a   1.000
_cell.length_b   1.000
_cell.length_c   1.000
_cell.angle_alpha   90.00
_cell.angle_beta   90.00
_cell.angle_gamma   90.00
#
_symmetry.space_group_name_H-M   'P 1'
#
loop_
_entity.id
_entity.type
_entity.pdbx_description
1 polymer ?
#
loop_
_entity_poly.entity_id
_entity_poly.type
_entity_poly.pdbx_seq_one_letter_code
_entity_poly.pdbx_strand_id
1 'polypeptide(L)'
;MNWNALHCCLVPGFLVVSVLIPREMVRAETASQVVDVATLKPFCVVGKERRDLDGYKEAELMRHSGKGCLTHMWFGGDWPGYHQTRIRVYVDGEQEASIDMELGLGHGYGFGDDAAPWGGTKLGKTGNPSGIYNTYKIPYGSEVRVTAQRSKDSPEASPFWWIVRGTENLPVTVAGVRLPDNARLKLHKLVGHIAEPLEEFSLCDVKGAGALYQVTMVGDGLRDTGDWKDISYLEAIVRAYVNGVPQAMQLSSGLEDYFLGTYYFNRGRYANDLAGLTHLDTKTNTFSAYRFHDVDPLFFQDGFRLTCRCGEELEGKKLHDPPDTSFTTYTWIYQW
;
A
#
# COMPACT_ATOMS: atom_id res chain seq x y z
N MET A 1 48.26 58.95 -40.84
CA MET A 1 48.90 57.63 -41.08
C MET A 1 48.14 56.58 -40.30
N ASN A 2 47.31 55.81 -40.99
CA ASN A 2 47.19 54.35 -40.95
C ASN A 2 45.77 53.97 -41.38
N TRP A 3 45.72 53.55 -42.64
CA TRP A 3 44.66 52.75 -43.22
C TRP A 3 44.81 51.31 -42.70
N ASN A 4 43.70 50.58 -42.57
CA ASN A 4 43.67 49.17 -42.94
C ASN A 4 42.25 48.78 -43.37
N ALA A 5 42.17 48.28 -44.60
CA ALA A 5 41.03 47.67 -45.26
C ALA A 5 41.21 46.14 -45.26
N LEU A 6 40.12 45.37 -45.23
CA LEU A 6 40.02 43.96 -45.67
C LEU A 6 38.55 43.53 -45.45
N HIS A 7 37.83 42.79 -46.29
CA HIS A 7 37.84 42.51 -47.72
C HIS A 7 36.43 41.91 -47.99
N CYS A 8 35.79 42.27 -49.10
CA CYS A 8 34.59 41.57 -49.58
C CYS A 8 34.98 40.19 -50.13
N CYS A 9 34.29 39.14 -49.69
CA CYS A 9 34.13 37.91 -50.46
C CYS A 9 32.63 37.62 -50.64
N LEU A 10 32.17 37.73 -51.89
CA LEU A 10 30.90 37.21 -52.36
C LEU A 10 30.96 35.67 -52.40
N VAL A 11 29.96 35.00 -51.84
CA VAL A 11 29.64 33.59 -52.12
C VAL A 11 28.17 33.51 -52.57
N PRO A 12 27.86 32.85 -53.70
CA PRO A 12 26.54 32.87 -54.29
C PRO A 12 25.63 31.76 -53.75
N GLY A 13 24.32 32.07 -53.66
CA GLY A 13 23.23 31.10 -53.83
C GLY A 13 23.00 30.08 -52.71
N PHE A 14 22.10 30.40 -51.78
CA PHE A 14 21.29 29.38 -51.11
C PHE A 14 19.83 29.83 -51.06
N LEU A 15 18.98 29.05 -51.72
CA LEU A 15 17.54 29.17 -51.75
C LEU A 15 16.98 28.76 -50.37
N VAL A 16 16.43 29.69 -49.61
CA VAL A 16 15.70 29.36 -48.36
C VAL A 16 14.28 28.97 -48.75
N VAL A 17 14.01 27.65 -48.78
CA VAL A 17 12.63 27.15 -48.88
C VAL A 17 11.97 27.36 -47.51
N SER A 18 11.07 28.34 -47.45
CA SER A 18 10.22 28.56 -46.29
C SER A 18 9.10 27.52 -46.29
N VAL A 19 9.27 26.43 -45.54
CA VAL A 19 8.17 25.50 -45.27
C VAL A 19 7.28 26.15 -44.21
N LEU A 20 6.15 26.71 -44.66
CA LEU A 20 5.06 27.11 -43.78
C LEU A 20 4.39 25.85 -43.23
N ILE A 21 4.75 25.47 -42.01
CA ILE A 21 3.97 24.49 -41.23
C ILE A 21 2.71 25.22 -40.75
N PRO A 22 1.50 24.79 -41.11
CA PRO A 22 0.28 25.40 -40.60
C PRO A 22 0.26 25.25 -39.07
N ARG A 23 0.01 26.38 -38.41
CA ARG A 23 -0.19 26.50 -36.97
C ARG A 23 -1.54 25.87 -36.62
N GLU A 24 -1.65 24.54 -36.71
CA GLU A 24 -2.73 23.85 -36.01
C GLU A 24 -2.47 23.99 -34.52
N MET A 25 -3.30 24.85 -33.95
CA MET A 25 -3.41 25.13 -32.55
C MET A 25 -3.92 23.86 -31.87
N VAL A 26 -3.01 22.93 -31.55
CA VAL A 26 -3.26 21.89 -30.56
C VAL A 26 -3.45 22.63 -29.24
N ARG A 27 -4.71 22.97 -28.94
CA ARG A 27 -5.14 23.21 -27.57
C ARG A 27 -4.93 21.89 -26.85
N ALA A 28 -3.77 21.73 -26.22
CA ALA A 28 -3.67 20.89 -25.05
C ALA A 28 -4.60 21.55 -24.01
N GLU A 29 -5.82 21.05 -23.90
CA GLU A 29 -6.66 21.33 -22.73
C GLU A 29 -6.00 20.64 -21.54
N THR A 30 -5.01 21.30 -20.93
CA THR A 30 -4.60 21.02 -19.57
C THR A 30 -5.65 21.61 -18.62
N ALA A 31 -6.87 21.07 -18.69
CA ALA A 31 -7.83 21.25 -17.62
C ALA A 31 -7.27 20.47 -16.43
N SER A 32 -6.55 21.18 -15.54
CA SER A 32 -6.65 20.88 -14.11
C SER A 32 -8.15 20.81 -13.83
N GLN A 33 -8.71 19.59 -13.76
CA GLN A 33 -10.13 19.40 -13.49
C GLN A 33 -10.34 19.82 -12.03
N VAL A 34 -10.64 21.10 -11.84
CA VAL A 34 -11.06 21.67 -10.57
C VAL A 34 -12.30 20.89 -10.13
N VAL A 35 -12.24 20.31 -8.93
CA VAL A 35 -13.39 19.64 -8.33
C VAL A 35 -14.45 20.68 -8.02
N ASP A 36 -15.64 20.52 -8.57
CA ASP A 36 -16.78 21.33 -8.16
C ASP A 36 -17.20 20.91 -6.73
N VAL A 37 -16.80 21.71 -5.75
CA VAL A 37 -17.06 21.46 -4.32
C VAL A 37 -18.56 21.37 -4.03
N ALA A 38 -19.42 22.02 -4.84
CA ALA A 38 -20.87 21.92 -4.67
C ALA A 38 -21.43 20.51 -4.96
N THR A 39 -20.66 19.68 -5.67
CA THR A 39 -21.03 18.28 -5.95
C THR A 39 -20.63 17.31 -4.84
N LEU A 40 -19.79 17.73 -3.89
CA LEU A 40 -19.30 16.87 -2.82
C LEU A 40 -20.39 16.63 -1.77
N LYS A 41 -20.71 15.37 -1.49
CA LYS A 41 -21.69 14.99 -0.46
C LYS A 41 -21.06 14.04 0.55
N PRO A 42 -20.76 14.51 1.78
CA PRO A 42 -20.21 13.64 2.80
C PRO A 42 -21.28 12.68 3.34
N PHE A 43 -20.85 11.47 3.72
CA PHE A 43 -21.67 10.50 4.41
C PHE A 43 -20.89 9.86 5.56
N CYS A 44 -21.63 9.34 6.54
CA CYS A 44 -21.09 8.71 7.74
C CYS A 44 -22.08 7.66 8.26
N VAL A 45 -21.57 6.47 8.57
CA VAL A 45 -22.33 5.43 9.27
C VAL A 45 -21.56 5.02 10.52
N VAL A 46 -22.29 4.88 11.63
CA VAL A 46 -21.72 4.57 12.94
C VAL A 46 -22.46 3.37 13.54
N GLY A 47 -21.70 2.43 14.09
CA GLY A 47 -22.19 1.40 14.99
C GLY A 47 -21.63 1.62 16.38
N LYS A 48 -22.50 1.64 17.40
CA LYS A 48 -22.11 1.71 18.81
C LYS A 48 -22.60 0.47 19.56
N GLU A 49 -21.69 -0.23 20.23
CA GLU A 49 -21.99 -1.41 21.07
C GLU A 49 -22.82 -2.48 20.36
N ARG A 50 -22.46 -2.72 19.10
CA ARG A 50 -23.23 -3.55 18.17
C ARG A 50 -22.84 -5.01 18.29
N ARG A 51 -23.80 -5.91 18.15
CA ARG A 51 -23.63 -7.37 18.23
C ARG A 51 -23.85 -8.07 16.90
N ASP A 52 -23.80 -7.29 15.83
CA ASP A 52 -24.09 -7.74 14.46
C ASP A 52 -23.09 -8.84 14.00
N LEU A 53 -21.92 -8.97 14.64
CA LEU A 53 -20.90 -9.99 14.34
C LEU A 53 -21.09 -11.32 15.11
N ASP A 54 -22.07 -11.42 16.00
CA ASP A 54 -22.31 -12.64 16.77
C ASP A 54 -22.72 -13.80 15.82
N GLY A 55 -22.35 -15.03 16.18
CA GLY A 55 -22.55 -16.20 15.32
C GLY A 55 -21.61 -16.28 14.11
N TYR A 56 -20.54 -15.46 14.08
CA TYR A 56 -19.43 -15.52 13.11
C TYR A 56 -19.84 -15.27 11.65
N LYS A 57 -21.00 -14.65 11.45
CA LYS A 57 -21.51 -14.28 10.13
C LYS A 57 -20.83 -12.99 9.66
N GLU A 58 -20.72 -12.85 8.35
CA GLU A 58 -20.38 -11.56 7.76
C GLU A 58 -21.57 -10.61 7.92
N ALA A 59 -21.35 -9.48 8.58
CA ALA A 59 -22.35 -8.45 8.80
C ALA A 59 -22.03 -7.20 7.97
N GLU A 60 -23.06 -6.63 7.35
CA GLU A 60 -22.94 -5.36 6.66
C GLU A 60 -22.87 -4.21 7.68
N LEU A 61 -21.77 -3.45 7.66
CA LEU A 61 -21.57 -2.29 8.53
C LEU A 61 -22.09 -1.01 7.87
N MET A 62 -21.98 -0.94 6.54
CA MET A 62 -22.38 0.19 5.72
C MET A 62 -22.56 -0.24 4.26
N ARG A 63 -23.54 0.36 3.59
CA ARG A 63 -23.69 0.38 2.14
C ARG A 63 -24.08 1.79 1.69
N HIS A 64 -23.47 2.28 0.63
CA HIS A 64 -23.74 3.61 0.07
C HIS A 64 -23.71 3.57 -1.46
N SER A 65 -24.78 4.03 -2.10
CA SER A 65 -24.87 4.12 -3.57
C SER A 65 -24.39 5.48 -4.07
N GLY A 66 -23.83 5.52 -5.28
CA GLY A 66 -23.27 6.71 -5.91
C GLY A 66 -21.80 6.51 -6.30
N LYS A 67 -21.15 7.59 -6.73
CA LYS A 67 -19.70 7.61 -7.01
C LYS A 67 -18.98 8.48 -5.99
N GLY A 68 -17.78 8.09 -5.56
CA GLY A 68 -17.05 8.86 -4.57
C GLY A 68 -15.84 8.13 -4.02
N CYS A 69 -15.48 8.48 -2.79
CA CYS A 69 -14.33 7.92 -2.11
C CYS A 69 -14.64 7.69 -0.62
N LEU A 70 -14.39 6.48 -0.11
CA LEU A 70 -14.24 6.29 1.33
C LEU A 70 -12.94 6.93 1.78
N THR A 71 -13.00 7.61 2.93
CA THR A 71 -11.88 8.46 3.39
C THR A 71 -11.47 8.20 4.82
N HIS A 72 -12.29 7.48 5.60
CA HIS A 72 -12.00 7.17 6.98
C HIS A 72 -12.80 5.96 7.45
N MET A 73 -12.10 5.05 8.10
CA MET A 73 -12.69 3.95 8.85
C MET A 73 -12.04 3.90 10.24
N TRP A 74 -12.85 3.73 11.27
CA TRP A 74 -12.41 3.44 12.63
C TRP A 74 -13.20 2.25 13.15
N PHE A 75 -12.53 1.38 13.91
CA PHE A 75 -13.09 0.18 14.47
C PHE A 75 -12.65 -0.01 15.92
N GLY A 76 -13.57 -0.52 16.74
CA GLY A 76 -13.31 -0.97 18.11
C GLY A 76 -13.95 -2.32 18.35
N GLY A 77 -13.23 -3.23 18.98
CA GLY A 77 -13.71 -4.50 19.50
C GLY A 77 -13.13 -4.80 20.88
N ASP A 78 -13.92 -5.43 21.73
CA ASP A 78 -13.55 -5.79 23.10
C ASP A 78 -13.57 -7.31 23.28
N TRP A 79 -12.60 -8.00 22.69
CA TRP A 79 -12.39 -9.44 22.86
C TRP A 79 -10.96 -9.88 22.47
N PRO A 80 -10.42 -10.96 23.05
CA PRO A 80 -9.16 -11.56 22.60
C PRO A 80 -9.22 -11.95 21.12
N GLY A 81 -8.22 -11.53 20.34
CA GLY A 81 -8.19 -11.83 18.90
C GLY A 81 -8.99 -10.85 18.02
N TYR A 82 -9.44 -9.69 18.52
CA TYR A 82 -10.15 -8.69 17.70
C TYR A 82 -9.40 -8.30 16.42
N HIS A 83 -8.06 -8.35 16.42
CA HIS A 83 -7.22 -8.01 15.27
C HIS A 83 -7.44 -8.97 14.09
N GLN A 84 -7.95 -10.18 14.32
CA GLN A 84 -8.25 -11.15 13.27
C GLN A 84 -9.63 -10.92 12.62
N THR A 85 -10.41 -9.93 13.09
CA THR A 85 -11.69 -9.58 12.47
C THR A 85 -11.46 -9.25 11.01
N ARG A 86 -12.16 -9.95 10.11
CA ARG A 86 -12.10 -9.66 8.68
C ARG A 86 -12.89 -8.40 8.42
N ILE A 87 -12.27 -7.42 7.77
CA ILE A 87 -12.93 -6.24 7.23
C ILE A 87 -12.89 -6.37 5.72
N ARG A 88 -14.06 -6.26 5.07
CA ARG A 88 -14.16 -6.34 3.62
C ARG A 88 -14.75 -5.07 3.05
N VAL A 89 -14.21 -4.63 1.92
CA VAL A 89 -14.74 -3.50 1.14
C VAL A 89 -15.02 -3.99 -0.26
N TYR A 90 -16.29 -3.89 -0.64
CA TYR A 90 -16.80 -4.19 -1.98
C TYR A 90 -17.11 -2.88 -2.68
N VAL A 91 -16.65 -2.71 -3.90
CA VAL A 91 -16.92 -1.54 -4.74
C VAL A 91 -17.70 -1.97 -5.99
N ASP A 92 -18.59 -1.11 -6.45
CA ASP A 92 -19.33 -1.24 -7.71
C ASP A 92 -20.17 -2.52 -7.85
N GLY A 93 -20.69 -3.04 -6.74
CA GLY A 93 -21.55 -4.23 -6.72
C GLY A 93 -20.81 -5.55 -6.97
N GLU A 94 -19.48 -5.55 -6.84
CA GLU A 94 -18.66 -6.76 -6.99
C GLU A 94 -19.03 -7.85 -5.96
N GLN A 95 -18.90 -9.11 -6.39
CA GLN A 95 -19.16 -10.26 -5.52
C GLN A 95 -17.94 -10.63 -4.67
N GLU A 96 -16.74 -10.43 -5.22
CA GLU A 96 -15.47 -10.61 -4.52
C GLU A 96 -14.96 -9.25 -4.06
N ALA A 97 -14.62 -9.13 -2.78
CA ALA A 97 -14.20 -7.84 -2.23
C ALA A 97 -12.86 -7.40 -2.82
N SER A 98 -12.79 -6.15 -3.29
CA SER A 98 -11.54 -5.50 -3.68
C SER A 98 -10.57 -5.43 -2.50
N ILE A 99 -11.08 -5.33 -1.27
CA ILE A 99 -10.28 -5.41 -0.05
C ILE A 99 -10.89 -6.46 0.87
N ASP A 100 -10.09 -7.45 1.27
CA ASP A 100 -10.43 -8.45 2.28
C ASP A 100 -9.22 -8.64 3.21
N MET A 101 -9.24 -7.94 4.35
CA MET A 101 -8.11 -7.82 5.27
C MET A 101 -8.46 -8.27 6.68
N GLU A 102 -7.47 -8.75 7.44
CA GLU A 102 -7.57 -8.75 8.90
C GLU A 102 -7.45 -7.32 9.44
N LEU A 103 -8.20 -7.01 10.49
CA LEU A 103 -8.19 -5.71 11.16
C LEU A 103 -6.78 -5.33 11.66
N GLY A 104 -5.96 -6.30 12.07
CA GLY A 104 -4.58 -6.08 12.50
C GLY A 104 -3.67 -5.75 11.32
N LEU A 105 -3.37 -6.77 10.52
CA LEU A 105 -2.39 -6.64 9.44
C LEU A 105 -2.82 -5.59 8.39
N GLY A 106 -4.12 -5.45 8.13
CA GLY A 106 -4.66 -4.39 7.28
C GLY A 106 -4.38 -2.96 7.76
N HIS A 107 -4.00 -2.81 9.02
CA HIS A 107 -3.60 -1.56 9.67
C HIS A 107 -2.13 -1.59 10.12
N GLY A 108 -1.31 -2.46 9.53
CA GLY A 108 0.15 -2.42 9.67
C GLY A 108 0.71 -3.03 10.95
N TYR A 109 -0.03 -3.90 11.65
CA TYR A 109 0.51 -4.66 12.77
C TYR A 109 0.06 -6.12 12.78
N GLY A 110 1.01 -7.01 13.01
CA GLY A 110 0.82 -8.46 13.08
C GLY A 110 0.80 -8.99 14.51
N PHE A 111 0.61 -10.31 14.63
CA PHE A 111 0.74 -11.09 15.88
C PHE A 111 -0.16 -10.63 17.04
N GLY A 112 -1.15 -9.78 16.77
CA GLY A 112 -1.96 -9.17 17.82
C GLY A 112 -1.17 -8.31 18.78
N ASP A 113 -0.03 -7.74 18.34
CA ASP A 113 0.87 -6.95 19.18
C ASP A 113 0.10 -5.87 19.96
N ASP A 114 0.29 -5.85 21.27
CA ASP A 114 -0.44 -4.97 22.17
C ASP A 114 0.15 -3.55 22.22
N ALA A 115 1.34 -3.33 21.65
CA ALA A 115 1.99 -2.03 21.58
C ALA A 115 1.03 -1.00 20.99
N ALA A 116 0.68 -0.02 21.83
CA ALA A 116 -0.19 1.11 21.57
C ALA A 116 0.05 2.14 22.70
N PRO A 117 -0.28 3.42 22.52
CA PRO A 117 -0.78 4.01 21.28
C PRO A 117 0.35 4.31 20.29
N TRP A 118 0.03 4.20 19.00
CA TRP A 118 0.83 4.73 17.89
C TRP A 118 -0.06 5.02 16.70
N GLY A 119 0.41 5.85 15.77
CA GLY A 119 -0.33 6.15 14.55
C GLY A 119 0.31 7.24 13.71
N GLY A 120 -0.23 7.40 12.51
CA GLY A 120 0.05 8.51 11.60
C GLY A 120 -1.22 9.01 10.94
N THR A 121 -1.09 9.80 9.89
CA THR A 121 -2.20 10.33 9.10
C THR A 121 -3.05 9.24 8.45
N LYS A 122 -2.44 8.11 8.07
CA LYS A 122 -3.07 7.07 7.24
C LYS A 122 -3.60 5.86 8.00
N LEU A 123 -2.99 5.49 9.12
CA LEU A 123 -3.43 4.38 9.97
C LEU A 123 -2.92 4.53 11.40
N GLY A 124 -3.48 3.77 12.34
CA GLY A 124 -2.96 3.69 13.70
C GLY A 124 -3.78 2.81 14.63
N LYS A 125 -3.19 2.51 15.79
CA LYS A 125 -3.81 1.81 16.92
C LYS A 125 -3.68 2.68 18.18
N THR A 126 -4.79 3.25 18.63
CA THR A 126 -4.80 4.34 19.61
C THR A 126 -5.53 4.04 20.91
N GLY A 127 -6.40 3.02 20.93
CA GLY A 127 -7.22 2.68 22.09
C GLY A 127 -6.86 1.34 22.76
N ASN A 128 -7.44 1.11 23.93
CA ASN A 128 -7.38 -0.14 24.70
C ASN A 128 -8.82 -0.59 25.03
N PRO A 129 -9.20 -1.87 24.87
CA PRO A 129 -8.39 -2.97 24.34
C PRO A 129 -8.07 -2.83 22.85
N SER A 130 -8.86 -2.02 22.13
CA SER A 130 -8.66 -1.70 20.72
C SER A 130 -9.05 -0.25 20.41
N GLY A 131 -8.90 0.14 19.16
CA GLY A 131 -9.18 1.48 18.64
C GLY A 131 -8.27 1.69 17.45
N ILE A 132 -8.74 1.27 16.28
CA ILE A 132 -7.91 1.13 15.08
C ILE A 132 -8.55 1.97 13.98
N TYR A 133 -7.77 2.75 13.27
CA TYR A 133 -8.28 3.53 12.15
C TYR A 133 -7.40 3.44 10.93
N ASN A 134 -8.01 3.70 9.77
CA ASN A 134 -7.32 4.14 8.59
C ASN A 134 -8.02 5.35 7.94
N THR A 135 -7.29 6.04 7.06
CA THR A 135 -7.82 7.10 6.19
C THR A 135 -7.56 6.82 4.71
N TYR A 136 -7.48 5.52 4.37
CA TYR A 136 -7.25 5.06 3.01
C TYR A 136 -8.28 5.67 2.06
N LYS A 137 -7.84 6.09 0.88
CA LYS A 137 -8.71 6.64 -0.15
C LYS A 137 -9.20 5.50 -1.02
N ILE A 138 -10.43 5.05 -0.79
CA ILE A 138 -11.01 3.92 -1.55
C ILE A 138 -12.05 4.48 -2.52
N PRO A 139 -11.68 4.70 -3.80
CA PRO A 139 -12.61 5.18 -4.81
C PRO A 139 -13.63 4.10 -5.21
N TYR A 140 -14.84 4.53 -5.52
CA TYR A 140 -15.93 3.70 -6.04
C TYR A 140 -16.78 4.51 -7.04
N GLY A 141 -17.39 3.83 -8.01
CA GLY A 141 -18.10 4.41 -9.15
C GLY A 141 -19.62 4.30 -9.11
N SER A 142 -20.18 3.28 -8.44
CA SER A 142 -21.64 3.10 -8.34
C SER A 142 -22.13 2.72 -6.95
N GLU A 143 -21.33 2.01 -6.16
CA GLU A 143 -21.66 1.63 -4.81
C GLU A 143 -20.39 1.32 -4.01
N VAL A 144 -20.43 1.51 -2.70
CA VAL A 144 -19.48 0.92 -1.77
C VAL A 144 -20.20 0.21 -0.63
N ARG A 145 -19.70 -0.96 -0.26
CA ARG A 145 -20.18 -1.77 0.86
C ARG A 145 -19.02 -2.19 1.74
N VAL A 146 -19.15 -1.95 3.04
CA VAL A 146 -18.18 -2.35 4.05
C VAL A 146 -18.82 -3.38 4.96
N THR A 147 -18.15 -4.52 5.13
CA THR A 147 -18.61 -5.60 6.00
C THR A 147 -17.53 -5.98 7.00
N ALA A 148 -17.94 -6.64 8.07
CA ALA A 148 -17.02 -7.26 9.01
C ALA A 148 -17.47 -8.68 9.37
N GLN A 149 -16.50 -9.52 9.71
CA GLN A 149 -16.74 -10.88 10.15
C GLN A 149 -15.75 -11.25 11.25
N ARG A 150 -16.24 -11.71 12.39
CA ARG A 150 -15.40 -12.18 13.48
C ARG A 150 -14.82 -13.57 13.17
N SER A 151 -13.59 -13.84 13.63
CA SER A 151 -12.99 -15.19 13.58
C SER A 151 -13.80 -16.18 14.41
N LYS A 152 -13.88 -17.46 13.99
CA LYS A 152 -14.56 -18.52 14.74
C LYS A 152 -13.89 -18.85 16.07
N ASP A 153 -12.61 -18.53 16.21
CA ASP A 153 -11.82 -18.79 17.43
C ASP A 153 -12.03 -17.72 18.50
N SER A 154 -12.86 -16.72 18.23
CA SER A 154 -13.16 -15.63 19.15
C SER A 154 -14.38 -15.92 20.04
N PRO A 155 -14.51 -15.22 21.18
CA PRO A 155 -15.71 -15.30 22.00
C PRO A 155 -16.99 -14.95 21.23
N GLU A 156 -18.06 -15.69 21.51
CA GLU A 156 -19.32 -15.63 20.76
C GLU A 156 -20.05 -14.29 20.88
N ALA A 157 -19.93 -13.62 22.04
CA ALA A 157 -20.73 -12.44 22.36
C ALA A 157 -19.83 -11.29 22.83
N SER A 158 -19.60 -10.31 21.96
CA SER A 158 -18.83 -9.11 22.30
C SER A 158 -19.28 -7.90 21.47
N PRO A 159 -19.35 -6.70 22.06
CA PRO A 159 -19.71 -5.51 21.31
C PRO A 159 -18.62 -5.12 20.30
N PHE A 160 -19.05 -4.65 19.14
CA PHE A 160 -18.22 -4.04 18.10
C PHE A 160 -18.68 -2.60 17.84
N TRP A 161 -17.73 -1.74 17.51
CA TRP A 161 -17.98 -0.34 17.18
C TRP A 161 -17.32 -0.02 15.85
N TRP A 162 -17.95 0.84 15.06
CA TRP A 162 -17.36 1.33 13.83
C TRP A 162 -17.80 2.76 13.52
N ILE A 163 -16.94 3.45 12.79
CA ILE A 163 -17.23 4.70 12.10
C ILE A 163 -16.72 4.52 10.67
N VAL A 164 -17.58 4.67 9.68
CA VAL A 164 -17.18 4.63 8.26
C VAL A 164 -17.66 5.90 7.58
N ARG A 165 -16.74 6.61 6.94
CA ARG A 165 -17.00 7.90 6.29
C ARG A 165 -16.46 7.94 4.87
N GLY A 166 -17.18 8.66 4.02
CA GLY A 166 -16.75 8.98 2.67
C GLY A 166 -17.39 10.26 2.16
N THR A 167 -17.07 10.59 0.92
CA THR A 167 -17.60 11.76 0.22
C THR A 167 -17.88 11.39 -1.23
N GLU A 168 -19.12 11.62 -1.70
CA GLU A 168 -19.45 11.48 -3.11
C GLU A 168 -18.67 12.48 -3.97
N ASN A 169 -18.35 12.08 -5.20
CA ASN A 169 -17.65 12.89 -6.20
C ASN A 169 -16.25 13.38 -5.79
N LEU A 170 -15.69 12.89 -4.69
CA LEU A 170 -14.32 13.20 -4.27
C LEU A 170 -13.32 12.40 -5.13
N PRO A 171 -12.46 13.05 -5.94
CA PRO A 171 -11.42 12.34 -6.67
C PRO A 171 -10.30 11.89 -5.73
N VAL A 172 -9.54 10.89 -6.19
CA VAL A 172 -8.35 10.41 -5.50
C VAL A 172 -7.10 10.95 -6.20
N THR A 173 -6.14 11.38 -5.40
CA THR A 173 -4.84 11.88 -5.84
C THR A 173 -3.75 11.16 -5.09
N VAL A 174 -2.69 10.75 -5.80
CA VAL A 174 -1.47 10.14 -5.22
C VAL A 174 -0.28 10.96 -5.68
N ALA A 175 0.55 11.44 -4.75
CA ALA A 175 1.67 12.37 -5.01
C ALA A 175 1.33 13.53 -5.97
N GLY A 176 0.13 14.12 -5.84
CA GLY A 176 -0.34 15.21 -6.71
C GLY A 176 -0.92 14.78 -8.06
N VAL A 177 -0.83 13.50 -8.44
CA VAL A 177 -1.42 12.94 -9.65
C VAL A 177 -2.84 12.48 -9.36
N ARG A 178 -3.83 13.08 -10.04
CA ARG A 178 -5.22 12.61 -9.98
C ARG A 178 -5.32 11.26 -10.68
N LEU A 179 -5.88 10.27 -9.99
CA LEU A 179 -6.14 8.95 -10.57
C LEU A 179 -7.37 8.98 -11.51
N PRO A 180 -7.43 8.08 -12.52
CA PRO A 180 -8.62 7.90 -13.35
C PRO A 180 -9.88 7.57 -12.54
N ASP A 181 -11.05 7.96 -13.02
CA ASP A 181 -12.34 7.74 -12.32
C ASP A 181 -12.69 6.24 -12.17
N ASN A 182 -12.12 5.38 -13.01
CA ASN A 182 -12.26 3.93 -12.93
C ASN A 182 -11.20 3.26 -12.04
N ALA A 183 -10.27 4.00 -11.44
CA ALA A 183 -9.29 3.44 -10.51
C ALA A 183 -9.96 2.87 -9.26
N ARG A 184 -9.56 1.68 -8.83
CA ARG A 184 -10.00 1.01 -7.60
C ARG A 184 -8.82 0.58 -6.77
N LEU A 185 -8.91 0.78 -5.45
CA LEU A 185 -7.91 0.24 -4.52
C LEU A 185 -8.19 -1.25 -4.30
N LYS A 186 -7.22 -2.09 -4.63
CA LYS A 186 -7.29 -3.54 -4.44
C LYS A 186 -6.21 -4.02 -3.49
N LEU A 187 -6.54 -5.04 -2.71
CA LEU A 187 -5.61 -5.72 -1.82
C LEU A 187 -5.21 -7.08 -2.42
N HIS A 188 -3.92 -7.24 -2.67
CA HIS A 188 -3.28 -8.52 -3.02
C HIS A 188 -2.63 -9.11 -1.77
N LYS A 189 -2.80 -10.41 -1.55
CA LYS A 189 -2.31 -11.08 -0.34
C LYS A 189 -1.53 -12.35 -0.65
N LEU A 190 -0.44 -12.54 0.06
CA LEU A 190 0.24 -13.81 0.25
C LEU A 190 0.12 -14.17 1.73
N VAL A 191 -0.35 -15.38 2.07
CA VAL A 191 -0.65 -15.75 3.46
C VAL A 191 0.09 -17.02 3.83
N GLY A 192 0.94 -16.93 4.85
CA GLY A 192 1.68 -18.06 5.42
C GLY A 192 2.64 -18.75 4.44
N HIS A 193 3.17 -18.02 3.45
CA HIS A 193 4.12 -18.59 2.48
C HIS A 193 5.45 -18.86 3.16
N ILE A 194 5.86 -20.13 3.20
CA ILE A 194 7.18 -20.51 3.73
C ILE A 194 8.17 -20.41 2.58
N ALA A 195 9.10 -19.47 2.69
CA ALA A 195 10.16 -19.27 1.72
C ALA A 195 11.47 -19.91 2.20
N GLU A 196 12.09 -20.72 1.35
CA GLU A 196 13.43 -21.27 1.58
C GLU A 196 14.51 -20.18 1.44
N PRO A 197 15.71 -20.34 2.04
CA PRO A 197 16.83 -19.42 1.88
C PRO A 197 17.11 -19.10 0.40
N LEU A 198 17.14 -17.79 0.08
CA LEU A 198 17.30 -17.24 -1.27
C LEU A 198 16.15 -17.49 -2.25
N GLU A 199 15.05 -18.10 -1.82
CA GLU A 199 13.83 -18.15 -2.62
C GLU A 199 13.29 -16.73 -2.82
N GLU A 200 13.07 -16.36 -4.08
CA GLU A 200 12.38 -15.12 -4.44
C GLU A 200 10.91 -15.41 -4.74
N PHE A 201 10.01 -14.71 -4.06
CA PHE A 201 8.57 -14.90 -4.15
C PHE A 201 7.83 -13.58 -4.43
N SER A 202 6.67 -13.68 -5.07
CA SER A 202 5.84 -12.52 -5.40
C SER A 202 4.94 -12.12 -4.23
N LEU A 203 5.02 -10.85 -3.83
CA LEU A 203 4.02 -10.20 -2.96
C LEU A 203 2.74 -9.93 -3.75
N CYS A 204 2.90 -9.56 -5.02
CA CYS A 204 1.82 -9.42 -6.00
C CYS A 204 2.36 -9.56 -7.43
N ASP A 205 1.52 -9.99 -8.37
CA ASP A 205 1.75 -9.94 -9.82
C ASP A 205 0.44 -9.51 -10.48
N VAL A 206 0.38 -8.27 -10.93
CA VAL A 206 -0.83 -7.66 -11.49
C VAL A 206 -0.61 -7.25 -12.93
N LYS A 207 -1.69 -7.27 -13.72
CA LYS A 207 -1.71 -6.78 -15.11
C LYS A 207 -2.42 -5.43 -15.19
N GLY A 208 -2.26 -4.76 -16.32
CA GLY A 208 -2.88 -3.46 -16.59
C GLY A 208 -2.14 -2.31 -15.90
N ALA A 209 -2.83 -1.18 -15.76
CA ALA A 209 -2.25 0.05 -15.23
C ALA A 209 -2.61 0.24 -13.75
N GLY A 210 -1.75 0.97 -13.04
CA GLY A 210 -1.93 1.15 -11.61
C GLY A 210 -0.85 1.95 -10.90
N ALA A 211 -0.96 1.98 -9.57
CA ALA A 211 0.00 2.57 -8.66
C ALA A 211 0.11 1.76 -7.37
N LEU A 212 1.32 1.43 -6.94
CA LEU A 212 1.56 0.86 -5.61
C LEU A 212 1.19 1.90 -4.54
N TYR A 213 0.40 1.50 -3.54
CA TYR A 213 -0.03 2.38 -2.45
C TYR A 213 0.61 2.03 -1.11
N GLN A 214 0.59 0.76 -0.72
CA GLN A 214 1.05 0.31 0.58
C GLN A 214 1.52 -1.14 0.53
N VAL A 215 2.48 -1.48 1.38
CA VAL A 215 2.83 -2.86 1.74
C VAL A 215 2.78 -2.98 3.25
N THR A 216 2.16 -4.05 3.75
CA THR A 216 2.35 -4.51 5.13
C THR A 216 2.86 -5.94 5.10
N MET A 217 3.78 -6.26 5.98
CA MET A 217 4.43 -7.56 6.01
C MET A 217 4.56 -8.05 7.44
N VAL A 218 4.41 -9.36 7.61
CA VAL A 218 4.92 -10.10 8.75
C VAL A 218 5.89 -11.16 8.27
N GLY A 219 6.95 -11.36 9.04
CA GLY A 219 7.88 -12.48 8.90
C GLY A 219 7.99 -13.24 10.21
N ASP A 220 8.10 -14.56 10.11
CA ASP A 220 8.29 -15.51 11.20
C ASP A 220 9.44 -16.46 10.83
N GLY A 221 10.61 -16.21 11.39
CA GLY A 221 11.81 -17.01 11.14
C GLY A 221 11.71 -18.37 11.84
N LEU A 222 11.73 -19.46 11.08
CA LEU A 222 11.40 -20.80 11.58
C LEU A 222 12.57 -21.52 12.26
N ARG A 223 13.65 -20.79 12.57
CA ARG A 223 14.82 -21.29 13.28
C ARG A 223 14.92 -20.59 14.64
N ASP A 224 15.08 -21.39 15.70
CA ASP A 224 15.20 -20.90 17.08
C ASP A 224 16.46 -21.49 17.73
N THR A 225 17.59 -20.85 17.45
CA THR A 225 18.90 -21.17 18.05
C THR A 225 19.32 -20.13 19.09
N GLY A 226 18.66 -18.96 19.09
CA GLY A 226 19.02 -17.81 19.91
C GLY A 226 20.21 -17.00 19.35
N ASP A 227 20.70 -17.33 18.15
CA ASP A 227 21.69 -16.54 17.41
C ASP A 227 20.97 -15.43 16.63
N TRP A 228 21.61 -14.26 16.50
CA TRP A 228 21.05 -13.15 15.73
C TRP A 228 20.79 -13.52 14.25
N LYS A 229 21.46 -14.54 13.71
CA LYS A 229 21.21 -15.04 12.36
C LYS A 229 19.81 -15.62 12.18
N ASP A 230 19.06 -15.90 13.23
CA ASP A 230 17.67 -16.37 13.14
C ASP A 230 16.73 -15.30 12.56
N ILE A 231 17.15 -14.03 12.54
CA ILE A 231 16.47 -12.94 11.84
C ILE A 231 17.20 -12.47 10.57
N SER A 232 18.20 -13.21 10.08
CA SER A 232 18.96 -12.82 8.88
C SER A 232 18.17 -12.88 7.57
N TYR A 233 16.93 -13.37 7.60
CA TYR A 233 15.97 -13.17 6.52
C TYR A 233 15.69 -11.67 6.25
N LEU A 234 15.96 -10.79 7.23
CA LEU A 234 15.84 -9.34 7.08
C LEU A 234 16.86 -8.74 6.10
N GLU A 235 17.88 -9.46 5.64
CA GLU A 235 18.76 -8.98 4.55
C GLU A 235 18.06 -8.90 3.18
N ALA A 236 16.80 -9.35 3.09
CA ALA A 236 16.04 -9.41 1.85
C ALA A 236 15.93 -8.08 1.10
N ILE A 237 16.17 -8.08 -0.21
CA ILE A 237 15.85 -6.92 -1.05
C ILE A 237 14.44 -7.05 -1.63
N VAL A 238 13.65 -5.98 -1.50
CA VAL A 238 12.37 -5.83 -2.19
C VAL A 238 12.60 -5.31 -3.61
N ARG A 239 12.00 -5.96 -4.61
CA ARG A 239 12.23 -5.68 -6.03
C ARG A 239 10.91 -5.41 -6.76
N ALA A 240 10.91 -4.44 -7.66
CA ALA A 240 9.78 -4.11 -8.52
C ALA A 240 10.11 -4.36 -10.00
N TYR A 241 9.24 -5.11 -10.67
CA TYR A 241 9.24 -5.29 -12.12
C TYR A 241 8.06 -4.49 -12.68
N VAL A 242 8.35 -3.50 -13.53
CA VAL A 242 7.39 -2.49 -13.96
C VAL A 242 7.25 -2.54 -15.48
N ASN A 243 6.01 -2.51 -15.99
CA ASN A 243 5.72 -2.42 -17.43
C ASN A 243 6.36 -3.53 -18.27
N GLY A 244 6.32 -4.77 -17.78
CA GLY A 244 6.91 -5.93 -18.45
C GLY A 244 8.44 -5.93 -18.57
N VAL A 245 9.14 -4.94 -17.98
CA VAL A 245 10.60 -4.88 -18.00
C VAL A 245 11.18 -6.02 -17.13
N PRO A 246 12.03 -6.90 -17.67
CA PRO A 246 12.55 -8.05 -16.93
C PRO A 246 13.62 -7.67 -15.90
N GLN A 247 14.24 -6.48 -16.04
CA GLN A 247 15.17 -5.96 -15.06
C GLN A 247 14.39 -5.33 -13.89
N ALA A 248 14.66 -5.80 -12.69
CA ALA A 248 14.02 -5.27 -11.50
C ALA A 248 14.63 -3.93 -11.06
N MET A 249 13.78 -3.02 -10.62
CA MET A 249 14.17 -1.90 -9.76
C MET A 249 14.30 -2.42 -8.33
N GLN A 250 15.47 -2.27 -7.71
CA GLN A 250 15.64 -2.55 -6.29
C GLN A 250 15.05 -1.39 -5.48
N LEU A 251 14.14 -1.71 -4.55
CA LEU A 251 13.48 -0.73 -3.70
C LEU A 251 14.13 -0.61 -2.31
N SER A 252 15.10 -1.46 -2.00
CA SER A 252 15.82 -1.46 -0.74
C SER A 252 17.19 -2.14 -0.87
N SER A 253 18.03 -1.97 0.15
CA SER A 253 19.29 -2.71 0.35
C SER A 253 19.17 -3.86 1.36
N GLY A 254 18.10 -3.86 2.15
CA GLY A 254 17.67 -4.90 3.09
C GLY A 254 16.16 -4.76 3.35
N LEU A 255 15.57 -5.68 4.11
CA LEU A 255 14.13 -5.69 4.35
C LEU A 255 13.77 -4.63 5.37
N GLU A 256 14.61 -4.47 6.40
CA GLU A 256 14.45 -3.38 7.35
C GLU A 256 14.57 -2.03 6.67
N ASP A 257 15.50 -1.90 5.72
CA ASP A 257 15.71 -0.67 4.97
C ASP A 257 14.47 -0.30 4.13
N TYR A 258 13.79 -1.29 3.53
CA TYR A 258 12.52 -1.06 2.82
C TYR A 258 11.46 -0.42 3.71
N PHE A 259 11.43 -0.79 4.99
CA PHE A 259 10.54 -0.24 5.99
C PHE A 259 11.10 1.00 6.69
N LEU A 260 12.21 1.59 6.22
CA LEU A 260 12.91 2.75 6.79
C LEU A 260 13.54 2.48 8.18
N GLY A 261 13.87 1.22 8.45
CA GLY A 261 14.72 0.80 9.55
C GLY A 261 16.19 0.85 9.15
N THR A 262 17.04 0.28 10.00
CA THR A 262 18.44 0.00 9.70
C THR A 262 18.98 -1.00 10.73
N TYR A 263 20.02 -1.76 10.37
CA TYR A 263 20.71 -2.70 11.26
C TYR A 263 19.73 -3.61 12.01
N TYR A 264 18.89 -4.35 11.27
CA TYR A 264 17.91 -5.28 11.86
C TYR A 264 16.97 -4.60 12.87
N PHE A 265 16.60 -3.35 12.60
CA PHE A 265 15.75 -2.52 13.46
C PHE A 265 16.31 -2.30 14.88
N ASN A 266 17.63 -2.17 15.06
CA ASN A 266 18.27 -2.06 16.38
C ASN A 266 17.82 -0.85 17.25
N ARG A 267 17.09 0.12 16.69
CA ARG A 267 16.47 1.25 17.41
C ARG A 267 15.07 0.97 17.92
N GLY A 268 14.53 -0.22 17.65
CA GLY A 268 13.20 -0.64 18.10
C GLY A 268 12.06 -0.07 17.26
N ARG A 269 10.85 -0.17 17.82
CA ARG A 269 9.59 0.17 17.15
C ARG A 269 9.49 1.66 16.83
N TYR A 270 8.84 1.97 15.71
CA TYR A 270 8.45 3.32 15.30
C TYR A 270 7.22 3.24 14.39
N ALA A 271 6.48 4.34 14.32
CA ALA A 271 5.37 4.50 13.39
C ALA A 271 5.32 5.96 12.94
N ASN A 272 5.29 6.19 11.64
CA ASN A 272 5.14 7.52 11.04
C ASN A 272 4.28 7.45 9.77
N ASP A 273 4.18 8.56 9.04
CA ASP A 273 3.33 8.70 7.84
C ASP A 273 3.84 7.93 6.61
N LEU A 274 5.07 7.45 6.66
CA LEU A 274 5.79 6.82 5.55
C LEU A 274 5.99 5.32 5.79
N ALA A 275 6.34 4.93 7.00
CA ALA A 275 6.58 3.54 7.38
C ALA A 275 6.46 3.32 8.89
N GLY A 276 6.48 2.07 9.32
CA GLY A 276 6.55 1.71 10.73
C GLY A 276 6.94 0.26 10.97
N LEU A 277 7.64 0.03 12.07
CA LEU A 277 7.87 -1.27 12.68
C LEU A 277 7.02 -1.36 13.94
N THR A 278 5.96 -2.15 13.88
CA THR A 278 4.94 -2.24 14.94
C THR A 278 5.12 -3.48 15.81
N HIS A 279 5.79 -4.51 15.30
CA HIS A 279 6.19 -5.70 16.04
C HIS A 279 7.63 -6.08 15.72
N LEU A 280 8.40 -6.40 16.75
CA LEU A 280 9.69 -7.05 16.64
C LEU A 280 9.90 -7.86 17.92
N ASP A 281 10.04 -9.17 17.79
CA ASP A 281 10.43 -10.04 18.88
C ASP A 281 11.59 -10.93 18.40
N THR A 282 12.79 -10.67 18.93
CA THR A 282 14.01 -11.41 18.59
C THR A 282 14.13 -12.73 19.34
N LYS A 283 13.19 -13.06 20.23
CA LYS A 283 13.12 -14.39 20.86
C LYS A 283 12.29 -15.35 20.03
N THR A 284 11.26 -14.85 19.36
CA THR A 284 10.41 -15.61 18.44
C THR A 284 10.76 -15.37 16.98
N ASN A 285 11.77 -14.53 16.70
CA ASN A 285 12.25 -14.20 15.36
C ASN A 285 11.16 -13.63 14.43
N THR A 286 10.24 -12.86 15.01
CA THR A 286 9.07 -12.32 14.31
C THR A 286 9.14 -10.80 14.16
N PHE A 287 8.65 -10.28 13.03
CA PHE A 287 8.50 -8.84 12.82
C PHE A 287 7.17 -8.50 12.12
N SER A 288 6.69 -7.27 12.32
CA SER A 288 5.62 -6.68 11.53
C SER A 288 5.92 -5.24 11.19
N ALA A 289 5.77 -4.89 9.91
CA ALA A 289 6.04 -3.56 9.43
C ALA A 289 5.07 -3.14 8.31
N TYR A 290 5.02 -1.83 8.06
CA TYR A 290 4.27 -1.23 6.96
C TYR A 290 5.09 -0.15 6.25
N ARG A 291 4.86 0.03 4.94
CA ARG A 291 5.43 1.09 4.10
C ARG A 291 4.35 1.63 3.17
N PHE A 292 4.18 2.95 3.14
CA PHE A 292 3.38 3.65 2.15
C PHE A 292 4.25 4.14 1.00
N HIS A 293 3.67 4.18 -0.19
CA HIS A 293 4.24 4.71 -1.43
C HIS A 293 3.39 5.87 -1.97
N ASP A 294 2.65 6.58 -1.12
CA ASP A 294 1.72 7.63 -1.57
C ASP A 294 2.38 8.96 -1.89
N VAL A 295 3.62 9.17 -1.41
CA VAL A 295 4.46 10.34 -1.73
C VAL A 295 5.58 10.02 -2.72
N ASP A 296 5.93 8.74 -2.87
CA ASP A 296 6.92 8.17 -3.79
C ASP A 296 6.33 7.01 -4.61
N PRO A 297 5.20 7.20 -5.32
CA PRO A 297 4.47 6.11 -5.94
C PRO A 297 5.19 5.48 -7.12
N LEU A 298 5.08 4.15 -7.19
CA LEU A 298 5.44 3.37 -8.37
C LEU A 298 4.22 3.26 -9.28
N PHE A 299 4.13 4.14 -10.27
CA PHE A 299 3.13 4.08 -11.34
C PHE A 299 3.54 3.09 -12.43
N PHE A 300 2.55 2.40 -12.99
CA PHE A 300 2.75 1.45 -14.09
C PHE A 300 1.55 1.45 -15.03
N GLN A 301 1.77 1.00 -16.27
CA GLN A 301 0.81 0.96 -17.36
C GLN A 301 0.62 -0.45 -17.94
N ASP A 302 1.64 -1.30 -17.87
CA ASP A 302 1.60 -2.66 -18.43
C ASP A 302 2.09 -3.71 -17.43
N GLY A 303 1.37 -3.79 -16.32
CA GLY A 303 1.61 -4.73 -15.24
C GLY A 303 2.72 -4.34 -14.28
N PHE A 304 2.66 -4.98 -13.12
CA PHE A 304 3.56 -4.75 -11.99
C PHE A 304 3.72 -6.04 -11.19
N ARG A 305 4.96 -6.41 -10.90
CA ARG A 305 5.28 -7.51 -9.99
C ARG A 305 6.19 -6.99 -8.89
N LEU A 306 5.78 -7.17 -7.64
CA LEU A 306 6.59 -6.86 -6.46
C LEU A 306 7.05 -8.17 -5.85
N THR A 307 8.35 -8.31 -5.64
CA THR A 307 8.95 -9.52 -5.07
C THR A 307 9.80 -9.21 -3.85
N CYS A 308 10.00 -10.24 -3.03
CA CYS A 308 10.94 -10.26 -1.91
C CYS A 308 11.69 -11.59 -1.97
N ARG A 309 12.89 -11.64 -1.41
CA ARG A 309 13.71 -12.83 -1.32
C ARG A 309 13.92 -13.23 0.14
N CYS A 310 13.94 -14.50 0.50
CA CYS A 310 14.25 -14.88 1.88
C CYS A 310 15.76 -14.72 2.17
N GLY A 311 16.15 -13.60 2.78
CA GLY A 311 17.54 -13.16 2.85
C GLY A 311 18.09 -12.73 1.50
N GLU A 312 19.41 -12.67 1.34
CA GLU A 312 20.03 -12.15 0.11
C GLU A 312 21.43 -12.71 -0.14
N GLU A 313 21.96 -12.48 -1.34
CA GLU A 313 23.33 -12.78 -1.70
C GLU A 313 24.09 -11.54 -2.18
N LEU A 314 25.40 -11.50 -1.91
CA LEU A 314 26.32 -10.49 -2.41
C LEU A 314 27.47 -11.19 -3.12
N GLU A 315 27.68 -10.87 -4.40
CA GLU A 315 28.75 -11.44 -5.23
C GLU A 315 28.78 -12.99 -5.25
N GLY A 316 27.58 -13.60 -5.31
CA GLY A 316 27.42 -15.06 -5.32
C GLY A 316 27.66 -15.73 -3.97
N LYS A 317 27.75 -14.96 -2.88
CA LYS A 317 27.82 -15.46 -1.51
C LYS A 317 26.53 -15.11 -0.79
N LYS A 318 25.85 -16.14 -0.28
CA LYS A 318 24.72 -15.97 0.65
C LYS A 318 25.17 -15.10 1.83
N LEU A 319 24.43 -14.03 2.09
CA LEU A 319 24.67 -13.19 3.26
C LEU A 319 24.23 -13.96 4.50
N HIS A 320 25.18 -14.16 5.42
CA HIS A 320 24.97 -14.87 6.67
C HIS A 320 24.44 -16.30 6.45
N ASP A 321 23.25 -16.60 6.96
CA ASP A 321 22.59 -17.90 6.82
C ASP A 321 21.08 -17.75 7.13
N PRO A 322 20.27 -17.12 6.26
CA PRO A 322 18.85 -16.92 6.52
C PRO A 322 18.15 -18.27 6.76
N PRO A 323 17.22 -18.35 7.72
CA PRO A 323 16.40 -19.54 7.91
C PRO A 323 15.21 -19.55 6.94
N ASP A 324 14.56 -20.72 6.79
CA ASP A 324 13.20 -20.78 6.28
C ASP A 324 12.33 -19.79 7.06
N THR A 325 11.52 -19.00 6.34
CA THR A 325 10.74 -17.94 6.95
C THR A 325 9.32 -17.95 6.41
N SER A 326 8.33 -17.92 7.31
CA SER A 326 6.93 -17.74 6.91
C SER A 326 6.64 -16.25 6.72
N PHE A 327 6.10 -15.89 5.56
CA PHE A 327 5.70 -14.54 5.23
C PHE A 327 4.19 -14.45 5.01
N THR A 328 3.57 -13.43 5.60
CA THR A 328 2.24 -12.95 5.17
C THR A 328 2.37 -11.49 4.76
N THR A 329 1.93 -11.18 3.55
CA THR A 329 2.09 -9.86 2.93
C THR A 329 0.76 -9.38 2.39
N TYR A 330 0.43 -8.13 2.66
CA TYR A 330 -0.69 -7.43 2.06
C TYR A 330 -0.12 -6.27 1.23
N THR A 331 -0.50 -6.20 -0.05
CA THR A 331 -0.03 -5.19 -1.00
C THR A 331 -1.24 -4.48 -1.58
N TRP A 332 -1.36 -3.19 -1.31
CA TRP A 332 -2.45 -2.35 -1.80
C TRP A 332 -2.02 -1.64 -3.07
N ILE A 333 -2.85 -1.77 -4.11
CA ILE A 333 -2.58 -1.23 -5.44
C ILE A 333 -3.84 -0.53 -5.95
N TYR A 334 -3.70 0.71 -6.40
CA TYR A 334 -4.73 1.30 -7.26
C TYR A 334 -4.62 0.71 -8.66
N GLN A 335 -5.70 0.17 -9.21
CA GLN A 335 -5.74 -0.44 -10.55
C GLN A 335 -6.86 0.18 -11.38
N TRP A 336 -6.63 0.39 -12.69
CA TRP A 336 -7.63 0.94 -13.64
C TRP A 336 -7.54 0.33 -15.04
#